data_AF-A0A1H1ACB1-F1
#
_entry.id   AF-A0A1H1ACB1-F1
#
_cell.length_a   1.000
_cell.length_b   1.000
_cell.length_c   1.000
_cell.angle_alpha   90.00
_cell.angle_beta   90.00
_cell.angle_gamma   90.00
#
_symmetry.space_group_name_H-M   'P 1'
#
loop_
_entity.id
_entity.type
_entity.pdbx_description
1 polymer ?
#
loop_
_entity_poly.entity_id
_entity_poly.type
_entity_poly.pdbx_seq_one_letter_code
_entity_poly.pdbx_strand_id
1 'polypeptide(L)'
;MNAGTSGTVQLDLFGEVEAEEQAQLAQAALAAERAAAFEQLVSTAVVTAAEAEAAGIYNVKTETTTVWICPACEGWEANDYLLSQNHGIGPHYLTRDEDGEWHDGRFGRTWCIALDLTANHATYGEGWLHPRQHAMIARLRPEIRALYDDAVASRPRRGPGA
;
A
#
# COMPACT_ATOMS: atom_id res chain seq x y z
N MET A 1 -63.28 6.87 -29.65
CA MET A 1 -62.12 7.78 -29.68
C MET A 1 -61.13 7.26 -28.66
N ASN A 2 -59.95 6.84 -29.11
CA ASN A 2 -58.93 6.20 -28.28
C ASN A 2 -58.25 7.24 -27.38
N ALA A 3 -58.21 6.97 -26.08
CA ALA A 3 -57.24 7.54 -25.16
C ALA A 3 -56.61 6.34 -24.40
N GLY A 4 -55.64 5.71 -25.04
CA GLY A 4 -54.80 4.67 -24.42
C GLY A 4 -53.66 5.37 -23.70
N THR A 5 -53.83 5.53 -22.39
CA THR A 5 -52.89 6.21 -21.49
C THR A 5 -51.60 5.43 -21.35
N SER A 6 -50.50 6.14 -21.58
CA SER A 6 -49.12 5.87 -21.15
C SER A 6 -49.06 5.15 -19.79
N GLY A 7 -48.39 3.99 -19.71
CA GLY A 7 -48.35 3.20 -18.48
C GLY A 7 -47.17 2.24 -18.33
N THR A 8 -46.02 2.54 -18.95
CA THR A 8 -44.84 1.65 -18.91
C THR A 8 -43.55 2.30 -18.40
N VAL A 9 -43.53 3.59 -18.07
CA VAL A 9 -42.26 4.30 -17.77
C VAL A 9 -41.95 4.40 -16.27
N GLN A 10 -42.89 4.09 -15.38
CA GLN A 10 -42.76 4.43 -13.96
C GLN A 10 -42.23 3.29 -13.07
N LEU A 11 -42.13 2.05 -13.55
CA LEU A 11 -41.67 0.90 -12.76
C LEU A 11 -40.14 0.65 -12.83
N ASP A 12 -39.48 1.04 -13.92
CA ASP A 12 -38.02 0.89 -14.06
C ASP A 12 -37.26 1.89 -13.16
N LEU A 13 -37.79 3.10 -12.96
CA LEU A 13 -37.12 4.15 -12.20
C LEU A 13 -36.96 3.82 -10.70
N PHE A 14 -37.90 3.08 -10.10
CA PHE A 14 -37.79 2.67 -8.69
C PHE A 14 -36.80 1.52 -8.50
N GLY A 15 -36.73 0.58 -9.45
CA GLY A 15 -35.73 -0.50 -9.41
C GLY A 15 -34.31 -0.01 -9.63
N GLU A 16 -34.12 1.01 -10.48
CA GLU A 16 -32.81 1.65 -10.71
C GLU A 16 -32.30 2.38 -9.46
N VAL A 17 -33.17 3.14 -8.77
CA VAL A 17 -32.79 3.84 -7.53
C VAL A 17 -32.45 2.85 -6.40
N GLU A 18 -33.21 1.76 -6.25
CA GLU A 18 -32.91 0.71 -5.26
C GLU A 18 -31.59 -0.02 -5.57
N ALA A 19 -31.29 -0.28 -6.85
CA ALA A 19 -30.03 -0.90 -7.26
C ALA A 19 -28.82 0.03 -7.05
N GLU A 20 -28.96 1.33 -7.33
CA GLU A 20 -27.92 2.33 -7.06
C GLU A 20 -27.67 2.50 -5.56
N GLU A 21 -28.72 2.54 -4.74
CA GLU A 21 -28.60 2.62 -3.28
C GLU A 21 -27.91 1.37 -2.72
N GLN A 22 -28.29 0.17 -3.17
CA GLN A 22 -27.63 -1.07 -2.78
C GLN A 22 -26.15 -1.11 -3.22
N ALA A 23 -25.84 -0.64 -4.42
CA ALA A 23 -24.46 -0.53 -4.90
C ALA A 23 -23.62 0.44 -4.05
N GLN A 24 -24.18 1.58 -3.65
CA GLN A 24 -23.50 2.54 -2.77
C GLN A 24 -23.26 1.96 -1.38
N LEU A 25 -24.24 1.28 -0.79
CA LEU A 25 -24.10 0.62 0.50
C LEU A 25 -23.03 -0.48 0.46
N ALA A 26 -23.00 -1.28 -0.62
CA ALA A 26 -21.97 -2.29 -0.82
C ALA A 26 -20.57 -1.68 -0.98
N GLN A 27 -20.45 -0.57 -1.71
CA GLN A 27 -19.18 0.15 -1.85
C GLN A 27 -18.71 0.76 -0.51
N ALA A 28 -19.62 1.33 0.27
CA ALA A 28 -19.30 1.88 1.59
C ALA A 28 -18.85 0.78 2.57
N ALA A 29 -19.53 -0.37 2.57
CA ALA A 29 -19.15 -1.53 3.37
C ALA A 29 -17.75 -2.04 2.98
N LEU A 30 -17.48 -2.18 1.68
CA LEU A 30 -16.16 -2.59 1.20
C LEU A 30 -15.06 -1.58 1.56
N ALA A 31 -15.34 -0.28 1.48
CA ALA A 31 -14.40 0.76 1.88
C ALA A 31 -14.09 0.69 3.39
N ALA A 32 -15.09 0.43 4.22
CA ALA A 32 -14.92 0.24 5.66
C ALA A 32 -14.10 -1.03 5.98
N GLU A 33 -14.37 -2.14 5.29
CA GLU A 33 -13.58 -3.38 5.44
C GLU A 33 -12.10 -3.16 5.07
N ARG A 34 -11.83 -2.47 3.96
CA ARG A 34 -10.47 -2.12 3.53
C ARG A 34 -9.76 -1.21 4.52
N ALA A 35 -10.45 -0.21 5.06
CA ALA A 35 -9.88 0.68 6.07
C ALA A 35 -9.51 -0.09 7.34
N ALA A 36 -10.40 -0.96 7.83
CA ALA A 36 -10.13 -1.81 8.98
C ALA A 36 -8.96 -2.78 8.73
N ALA A 37 -8.88 -3.37 7.53
CA ALA A 37 -7.76 -4.21 7.14
C ALA A 37 -6.43 -3.43 7.09
N PHE A 38 -6.46 -2.20 6.55
CA PHE A 38 -5.29 -1.34 6.49
C PHE A 38 -4.78 -0.97 7.89
N GLU A 39 -5.67 -0.66 8.83
CA GLU A 39 -5.30 -0.40 10.24
C GLU A 39 -4.67 -1.61 10.93
N GLN A 40 -5.06 -2.83 10.57
CA GLN A 40 -4.43 -4.06 11.07
C GLN A 40 -3.09 -4.36 10.40
N LEU A 41 -2.96 -3.95 9.14
CA LEU A 41 -1.78 -4.19 8.32
C LEU A 41 -0.64 -3.23 8.65
N VAL A 42 -0.97 -1.95 8.88
CA VAL A 42 0.00 -0.86 9.02
C VAL A 42 -0.03 -0.34 10.45
N SER A 43 1.11 -0.44 11.14
CA SER A 43 1.25 0.14 12.47
C SER A 43 1.62 1.62 12.39
N THR A 44 1.26 2.37 13.43
CA THR A 44 1.71 3.74 13.63
C THR A 44 2.45 3.86 14.96
N ALA A 45 3.37 4.82 15.05
CA ALA A 45 4.08 5.13 16.28
C ALA A 45 4.23 6.63 16.45
N VAL A 46 4.18 7.12 17.69
CA VAL A 46 4.54 8.50 18.01
C VAL A 46 6.03 8.54 18.32
N VAL A 47 6.78 9.36 17.59
CA VAL A 47 8.23 9.50 17.71
C VAL A 47 8.61 10.95 17.89
N THR A 48 9.79 11.22 18.41
CA THR A 48 10.34 12.57 18.51
C THR A 48 10.73 13.12 17.14
N ALA A 49 10.80 14.45 17.00
CA ALA A 49 11.30 15.09 15.78
C ALA A 49 12.71 14.62 15.39
N ALA A 50 13.59 14.39 16.39
CA ALA A 50 14.95 13.90 16.16
C ALA A 50 14.98 12.47 15.60
N GLU A 51 14.12 11.57 16.11
CA GLU A 51 13.99 10.20 15.59
C GLU A 51 13.42 10.20 14.16
N ALA A 52 12.41 11.04 13.90
CA ALA A 52 11.84 11.19 12.57
C ALA A 52 12.89 11.71 11.56
N GLU A 53 13.68 12.72 11.93
CA GLU A 53 14.74 13.27 11.08
C GLU A 53 15.86 12.24 10.84
N ALA A 54 16.25 11.47 11.86
CA ALA A 54 17.19 10.36 11.72
C ALA A 54 16.68 9.27 10.76
N ALA A 55 15.36 9.07 10.68
CA ALA A 55 14.72 8.20 9.71
C ALA A 55 14.54 8.83 8.32
N GLY A 56 14.94 10.10 8.13
CA GLY A 56 14.83 10.83 6.87
C GLY A 56 13.48 11.52 6.64
N ILE A 57 12.66 11.66 7.68
CA ILE A 57 11.40 12.41 7.65
C ILE A 57 11.69 13.84 8.10
N TYR A 58 11.58 14.79 7.17
CA TYR A 58 11.87 16.20 7.40
C TYR A 58 10.60 17.04 7.55
N ASN A 59 10.77 18.29 8.00
CA ASN A 59 9.68 19.27 8.21
C ASN A 59 8.69 18.91 9.33
N VAL A 60 9.16 18.19 10.35
CA VAL A 60 8.38 17.95 11.57
C VAL A 60 8.25 19.27 12.35
N LYS A 61 7.01 19.76 12.52
CA LYS A 61 6.71 21.08 13.11
C LYS A 61 6.53 21.05 14.63
N THR A 62 6.51 19.87 15.22
CA THR A 62 6.15 19.59 16.62
C THR A 62 7.26 18.78 17.27
N GLU A 63 7.31 18.75 18.60
CA GLU A 63 8.32 17.95 19.32
C GLU A 63 8.19 16.45 19.03
N THR A 64 6.97 16.00 18.75
CA THR A 64 6.65 14.62 18.38
C THR A 64 5.79 14.57 17.13
N THR A 65 5.81 13.45 16.42
CA THR A 65 4.99 13.21 15.22
C THR A 65 4.58 11.76 15.15
N THR A 66 3.43 11.48 14.53
CA THR A 66 2.99 10.13 14.23
C THR A 66 3.58 9.69 12.90
N VAL A 67 4.27 8.55 12.90
CA VAL A 67 4.79 7.91 11.70
C VAL A 67 3.99 6.64 11.38
N TRP A 68 3.90 6.34 10.09
CA TRP A 68 3.31 5.13 9.55
C TRP A 68 4.41 4.15 9.17
N ILE A 69 4.29 2.90 9.61
CA ILE A 69 5.37 1.92 9.50
C ILE A 69 4.99 0.87 8.46
N CYS A 70 5.76 0.78 7.39
CA CYS A 70 5.59 -0.24 6.36
C CYS A 70 5.77 -1.64 6.99
N PRO A 71 4.79 -2.55 6.87
CA PRO A 71 4.89 -3.87 7.49
C PRO A 71 5.95 -4.77 6.84
N ALA A 72 6.34 -4.53 5.59
CA ALA A 72 7.36 -5.33 4.91
C ALA A 72 8.79 -4.88 5.27
N CYS A 73 9.09 -3.59 5.12
CA CYS A 73 10.47 -3.09 5.24
C CYS A 73 10.73 -2.23 6.48
N GLU A 74 9.72 -2.05 7.33
CA GLU A 74 9.77 -1.25 8.57
C GLU A 74 10.20 0.20 8.34
N GLY A 75 10.04 0.68 7.09
CA GLY A 75 10.22 2.08 6.73
C GLY A 75 9.14 2.96 7.32
N TRP A 76 9.53 4.16 7.72
CA TRP A 76 8.63 5.14 8.31
C TRP A 76 8.24 6.17 7.25
N GLU A 77 6.97 6.53 7.23
CA GLU A 77 6.41 7.57 6.39
C GLU A 77 5.59 8.55 7.22
N ALA A 78 5.52 9.80 6.78
CA ALA A 78 4.83 10.86 7.54
C ALA A 78 3.29 10.76 7.47
N ASN A 79 2.76 10.04 6.47
CA ASN A 79 1.32 9.85 6.26
C ASN A 79 1.07 8.63 5.37
N ASP A 80 -0.19 8.22 5.31
CA ASP A 80 -0.69 7.13 4.48
C ASP A 80 -0.49 7.37 2.98
N TYR A 81 -0.59 8.62 2.51
CA TYR A 81 -0.31 8.97 1.12
C TYR A 81 1.12 8.60 0.72
N LEU A 82 2.12 8.98 1.51
CA LEU A 82 3.53 8.63 1.25
C LEU A 82 3.77 7.13 1.39
N LEU A 83 3.09 6.46 2.34
CA LEU A 83 3.14 5.00 2.43
C LEU A 83 2.61 4.34 1.15
N SER A 84 1.48 4.81 0.63
CA SER A 84 0.90 4.31 -0.62
C SER A 84 1.84 4.54 -1.80
N GLN A 85 2.44 5.72 -1.93
CA GLN A 85 3.31 6.05 -3.06
C GLN A 85 4.68 5.35 -3.00
N ASN A 86 5.32 5.31 -1.83
CA ASN A 86 6.69 4.82 -1.68
C ASN A 86 6.74 3.32 -1.38
N HIS A 87 5.69 2.78 -0.76
CA HIS A 87 5.63 1.37 -0.37
C HIS A 87 4.54 0.58 -1.10
N GLY A 88 3.61 1.24 -1.80
CA GLY A 88 2.54 0.56 -2.54
C GLY A 88 1.51 -0.07 -1.62
N ILE A 89 1.26 0.54 -0.47
CA ILE A 89 0.29 0.04 0.50
C ILE A 89 -0.64 1.20 0.84
N GLY A 90 -1.85 1.17 0.28
CA GLY A 90 -2.89 2.16 0.57
C GLY A 90 -4.26 1.49 0.74
N PRO A 91 -5.12 2.02 1.62
CA PRO A 91 -6.40 1.40 1.94
C PRO A 91 -7.31 1.24 0.70
N HIS A 92 -7.24 2.17 -0.25
CA HIS A 92 -8.12 2.18 -1.43
C HIS A 92 -7.86 1.04 -2.42
N TYR A 93 -6.66 0.48 -2.42
CA TYR A 93 -6.22 -0.54 -3.38
C TYR A 93 -6.09 -1.93 -2.75
N LEU A 94 -6.36 -2.07 -1.45
CA LEU A 94 -6.37 -3.36 -0.80
C LEU A 94 -7.44 -4.27 -1.40
N THR A 95 -7.00 -5.44 -1.82
CA THR A 95 -7.82 -6.58 -2.22
C THR A 95 -7.60 -7.71 -1.23
N ARG A 96 -8.62 -8.54 -1.06
CA ARG A 96 -8.54 -9.78 -0.29
C ARG A 96 -8.35 -10.93 -1.26
N ASP A 97 -7.33 -11.75 -1.07
CA ASP A 97 -7.10 -12.95 -1.89
C ASP A 97 -8.02 -14.12 -1.48
N GLU A 98 -7.83 -15.28 -2.11
CA GLU A 98 -8.60 -16.50 -1.85
C GLU A 98 -8.36 -17.07 -0.44
N ASP A 99 -7.18 -16.82 0.14
CA ASP A 99 -6.81 -17.25 1.49
C ASP A 99 -7.31 -16.27 2.56
N GLY A 100 -7.84 -15.11 2.15
CA GLY A 100 -8.39 -14.09 3.04
C GLY A 100 -7.38 -13.02 3.46
N GLU A 101 -6.17 -13.03 2.92
CA GLU A 101 -5.13 -12.05 3.22
C GLU A 101 -5.35 -10.76 2.43
N TRP A 102 -5.04 -9.63 3.08
CA TRP A 102 -5.17 -8.30 2.48
C TRP A 102 -3.85 -7.80 1.91
N HIS A 103 -3.88 -7.37 0.65
CA HIS A 103 -2.71 -6.94 -0.10
C HIS A 103 -3.10 -5.90 -1.18
N ASP A 104 -2.13 -5.09 -1.60
CA ASP A 104 -2.25 -4.16 -2.72
C ASP A 104 -1.43 -4.73 -3.89
N GLY A 105 -2.11 -5.47 -4.79
CA GLY A 105 -1.45 -6.16 -5.89
C GLY A 105 -0.50 -7.26 -5.40
N ARG A 106 0.80 -6.99 -5.35
CA ARG A 106 1.79 -7.91 -4.74
C ARG A 106 2.43 -7.37 -3.46
N PHE A 107 1.95 -6.22 -2.98
CA PHE A 107 2.53 -5.50 -1.85
C PHE A 107 1.65 -5.66 -0.61
N GLY A 108 2.28 -5.74 0.56
CA GLY A 108 1.60 -6.04 1.82
C GLY A 108 2.59 -6.37 2.92
N ARG A 109 2.29 -7.40 3.72
CA ARG A 109 3.09 -7.75 4.90
C ARG A 109 4.53 -8.15 4.59
N THR A 110 4.75 -8.77 3.43
CA THR A 110 6.02 -9.43 3.11
C THR A 110 6.83 -8.73 2.02
N TRP A 111 6.19 -7.88 1.22
CA TRP A 111 6.84 -7.19 0.12
C TRP A 111 6.26 -5.79 -0.07
N CYS A 112 7.06 -4.83 -0.51
CA CYS A 112 6.62 -3.46 -0.79
C CYS A 112 7.36 -2.88 -2.00
N ILE A 113 6.86 -1.77 -2.55
CA ILE A 113 7.47 -1.10 -3.71
C ILE A 113 8.94 -0.75 -3.45
N ALA A 114 9.25 -0.19 -2.27
CA ALA A 114 10.61 0.17 -1.90
C ALA A 114 11.57 -1.03 -1.93
N LEU A 115 11.13 -2.21 -1.48
CA LEU A 115 11.92 -3.45 -1.57
C LEU A 115 12.09 -3.89 -3.02
N ASP A 116 11.04 -3.80 -3.83
CA ASP A 116 11.12 -4.20 -5.22
C ASP A 116 12.11 -3.35 -6.04
N LEU A 117 12.06 -2.03 -5.86
CA LEU A 117 12.99 -1.09 -6.48
C LEU A 117 14.42 -1.32 -5.97
N THR A 118 14.56 -1.55 -4.66
CA THR A 118 15.86 -1.83 -4.06
C THR A 118 16.45 -3.16 -4.53
N ALA A 119 15.62 -4.19 -4.74
CA ALA A 119 16.04 -5.45 -5.32
C ALA A 119 16.46 -5.28 -6.80
N ASN A 120 15.77 -4.41 -7.56
CA ASN A 120 16.19 -4.06 -8.91
C ASN A 120 17.55 -3.34 -8.92
N HIS A 121 17.76 -2.36 -8.03
CA HIS A 121 19.03 -1.63 -7.95
C HIS A 121 20.20 -2.53 -7.55
N ALA A 122 19.96 -3.51 -6.68
CA ALA A 122 20.97 -4.49 -6.29
C ALA A 122 21.49 -5.34 -7.47
N THR A 123 20.76 -5.40 -8.59
CA THR A 123 21.21 -6.15 -9.79
C THR A 123 22.31 -5.44 -10.60
N TYR A 124 22.56 -4.15 -10.38
CA TYR A 124 23.54 -3.34 -11.13
C TYR A 124 25.01 -3.53 -10.71
N GLY A 125 25.27 -4.38 -9.71
CA GLY A 125 26.60 -4.61 -9.14
C GLY A 125 26.89 -3.76 -7.89
N GLU A 126 28.13 -3.79 -7.41
CA GLU A 126 28.52 -3.07 -6.19
C GLU A 126 28.42 -1.54 -6.36
N GLY A 127 28.00 -0.84 -5.30
CA GLY A 127 27.97 0.63 -5.25
C GLY A 127 26.68 1.30 -5.75
N TRP A 128 25.70 0.53 -6.26
CA TRP A 128 24.45 1.09 -6.81
C TRP A 128 23.33 1.28 -5.79
N LEU A 129 23.51 0.77 -4.57
CA LEU A 129 22.57 0.98 -3.48
C LEU A 129 22.92 2.23 -2.69
N HIS A 130 21.93 3.10 -2.52
CA HIS A 130 22.06 4.28 -1.66
C HIS A 130 22.20 3.84 -0.18
N PRO A 131 22.91 4.60 0.69
CA PRO A 131 23.02 4.26 2.12
C PRO A 131 21.69 3.98 2.83
N ARG A 132 20.61 4.70 2.45
CA ARG A 132 19.25 4.44 2.97
C ARG A 132 18.71 3.06 2.57
N GLN A 133 19.04 2.56 1.38
CA GLN A 133 18.65 1.22 0.95
C GLN A 133 19.42 0.16 1.72
N HIS A 134 20.72 0.38 1.98
CA HIS A 134 21.49 -0.49 2.86
C HIS A 134 20.92 -0.54 4.29
N ALA A 135 20.58 0.62 4.86
CA ALA A 135 19.97 0.69 6.19
C ALA A 135 18.60 -0.04 6.22
N MET A 136 17.78 0.12 5.18
CA MET A 136 16.52 -0.60 5.04
C MET A 136 16.74 -2.12 4.97
N ILE A 137 17.69 -2.61 4.18
CA ILE A 137 17.99 -4.06 4.05
C ILE A 137 18.50 -4.63 5.39
N ALA A 138 19.30 -3.86 6.12
CA ALA A 138 19.89 -4.29 7.38
C ALA A 138 18.87 -4.50 8.52
N ARG A 139 17.73 -3.80 8.48
CA ARG A 139 16.66 -3.93 9.49
C ARG A 139 15.58 -4.94 9.12
N LEU A 140 15.63 -5.56 7.94
CA LEU A 140 14.59 -6.50 7.53
C LEU A 140 14.51 -7.67 8.51
N ARG A 141 13.27 -8.06 8.83
CA ARG A 141 13.01 -9.31 9.55
C ARG A 141 13.60 -10.49 8.76
N PRO A 142 14.10 -11.55 9.43
CA PRO A 142 14.83 -12.63 8.76
C PRO A 142 14.08 -13.26 7.58
N GLU A 143 12.77 -13.47 7.73
CA GLU A 143 11.92 -14.04 6.68
C GLU A 143 11.77 -13.12 5.46
N ILE A 144 11.69 -11.80 5.67
CA ILE A 144 11.63 -10.83 4.58
C ILE A 144 12.99 -10.64 3.93
N ARG A 145 14.06 -10.73 4.73
CA ARG A 145 15.42 -10.68 4.22
C ARG A 145 15.71 -11.84 3.28
N ALA A 146 15.30 -13.06 3.64
CA ALA A 146 15.43 -14.23 2.77
C ALA A 146 14.70 -14.04 1.44
N LEU A 147 13.44 -13.57 1.49
CA LEU A 147 12.66 -13.24 0.28
C LEU A 147 13.36 -12.18 -0.58
N TYR A 148 13.95 -11.15 0.05
CA TYR A 148 14.69 -10.12 -0.65
C TYR A 148 15.93 -10.67 -1.35
N ASP A 149 16.74 -11.47 -0.65
CA ASP A 149 17.96 -12.06 -1.20
C ASP A 149 17.63 -13.01 -2.36
N ASP A 150 16.58 -13.83 -2.24
CA ASP A 150 16.07 -14.71 -3.32
C ASP A 150 15.57 -13.90 -4.52
N ALA A 151 14.84 -12.81 -4.28
CA ALA A 151 14.37 -11.91 -5.32
C ALA A 151 15.52 -11.23 -6.07
N VAL A 152 16.63 -10.90 -5.39
CA VAL A 152 17.82 -10.34 -6.04
C VAL A 152 18.55 -11.43 -6.85
N ALA A 153 18.71 -12.63 -6.28
CA ALA A 153 19.40 -13.74 -6.92
C ALA A 153 18.69 -14.26 -8.17
N SER A 154 17.35 -14.21 -8.19
CA SER A 154 16.53 -14.66 -9.32
C SER A 154 16.41 -13.65 -10.46
N ARG A 155 16.83 -12.39 -10.27
CA ARG A 155 16.76 -11.36 -11.31
C ARG A 155 17.98 -11.39 -12.24
N PRO A 156 17.79 -11.12 -13.55
CA PRO A 156 18.91 -10.91 -14.45
C PRO A 156 19.84 -9.79 -13.95
N ARG A 157 21.14 -10.08 -13.87
CA ARG A 157 22.17 -9.07 -13.57
C ARG A 157 22.13 -7.99 -14.64
N ARG A 158 22.12 -6.72 -14.21
CA ARG A 158 22.17 -5.56 -15.11
C ARG A 158 23.60 -5.03 -15.12
N GLY A 159 24.19 -4.89 -16.30
CA GLY A 159 25.52 -4.29 -16.45
C GLY A 159 25.42 -2.81 -16.79
N PRO A 160 26.51 -2.03 -16.61
CA PRO A 160 26.60 -0.72 -17.23
C PRO A 160 26.64 -0.91 -18.75
N GLY A 161 25.49 -0.81 -19.41
CA GLY A 161 25.36 -0.86 -20.87
C GLY A 161 24.47 -1.96 -21.46
N ALA A 162 23.52 -2.52 -20.70
CA ALA A 162 22.38 -3.25 -21.29
C ALA A 162 21.38 -2.28 -21.94
#